data_AF-A0A2W0A3K5-F1
#
_entry.id   AF-A0A2W0A3K5-F1
#
_cell.length_a   1.000
_cell.length_b   1.000
_cell.length_c   1.000
_cell.angle_alpha   90.00
_cell.angle_beta   90.00
_cell.angle_gamma   90.00
#
_symmetry.space_group_name_H-M   'P 1'
#
loop_
_entity.id
_entity.type
_entity.pdbx_description
1 polymer ?
#
loop_
_entity_poly.entity_id
_entity_poly.type
_entity_poly.pdbx_seq_one_letter_code
_entity_poly.pdbx_strand_id
1 'polypeptide(L)'
;MTVFDLDKHQPIVYLPMAPDPDVIKFDSGLKRIYAACYSGAISIFQQEDADHYRKVEDFPVQNKVHSLALDTESHRVYAPEEWANGHPVARMVVYEAVGPNR
;
A
#
# COMPACT_ATOMS: atom_id res chain seq x y z
N MET A 1 6.02 -7.28 4.58
CA MET A 1 6.51 -5.97 5.02
C MET A 1 7.26 -6.14 6.33
N THR A 2 8.43 -5.50 6.45
CA THR A 2 9.17 -5.43 7.71
C THR A 2 9.28 -3.97 8.13
N VAL A 3 9.02 -3.68 9.40
CA VAL A 3 9.36 -2.37 9.99
C VAL A 3 10.65 -2.56 10.78
N PHE A 4 11.60 -1.64 10.61
CA PHE A 4 12.94 -1.74 11.19
C PHE A 4 13.26 -0.49 12.01
N ASP A 5 13.64 -0.68 13.27
CA ASP A 5 14.15 0.37 14.13
C ASP A 5 15.62 0.63 13.75
N LEU A 6 15.88 1.79 13.16
CA LEU A 6 17.21 2.16 12.69
C LEU A 6 18.16 2.54 13.85
N ASP A 7 17.65 3.00 14.99
CA ASP A 7 18.48 3.36 16.13
C ASP A 7 18.96 2.10 16.87
N LYS A 8 18.07 1.11 17.02
CA LYS A 8 18.38 -0.17 17.66
C LYS A 8 18.93 -1.22 16.70
N HIS A 9 18.93 -0.93 15.40
CA HIS A 9 19.32 -1.85 14.33
C HIS A 9 18.60 -3.21 14.39
N GLN A 10 17.29 -3.21 14.67
CA GLN A 10 16.52 -4.45 14.78
C GLN A 10 15.12 -4.33 14.16
N PRO A 11 14.55 -5.44 13.66
CA PRO A 11 13.16 -5.47 13.21
C PRO A 11 12.19 -5.23 14.37
N ILE A 12 11.17 -4.42 14.13
CA ILE A 12 10.02 -4.24 15.03
C ILE A 12 8.98 -5.34 14.77
N VAL A 13 8.64 -5.57 13.49
CA VAL A 13 7.61 -6.54 13.10
C VAL A 13 7.85 -7.08 11.68
N TYR A 14 7.39 -8.31 11.45
CA TYR A 14 7.28 -8.95 10.14
C TYR A 14 5.82 -9.24 9.84
N LEU A 15 5.26 -8.63 8.79
CA LEU A 15 3.88 -8.81 8.37
C LEU A 15 3.81 -9.45 6.98
N PRO A 16 2.94 -10.45 6.75
CA PRO A 16 2.77 -11.06 5.44
C PRO A 16 2.18 -10.05 4.45
N MET A 17 2.53 -10.17 3.18
CA MET A 17 2.15 -9.25 2.11
C MET A 17 1.82 -10.05 0.85
N ALA A 18 1.01 -9.50 -0.05
CA ALA A 18 0.80 -10.13 -1.34
C ALA A 18 2.14 -10.32 -2.12
N PRO A 19 2.23 -11.33 -3.01
CA PRO A 19 3.45 -11.62 -3.74
C PRO A 19 3.92 -10.46 -4.64
N ASP A 20 5.22 -10.44 -4.93
CA ASP A 20 5.86 -9.50 -5.87
C ASP A 20 5.65 -8.01 -5.53
N PRO A 21 6.01 -7.56 -4.31
CA PRO A 21 5.98 -6.14 -3.97
C PRO A 21 7.05 -5.34 -4.71
N ASP A 22 6.73 -4.11 -5.09
CA ASP A 22 7.67 -3.22 -5.81
C ASP A 22 7.82 -1.87 -5.06
N VAL A 23 6.73 -1.11 -4.91
CA VAL A 23 6.73 0.22 -4.29
C VAL A 23 5.91 0.25 -3.01
N ILE A 24 6.42 0.95 -1.98
CA ILE A 24 5.73 1.21 -0.71
C ILE A 24 5.60 2.71 -0.44
N LYS A 25 4.47 3.15 0.13
CA LYS A 25 4.18 4.53 0.54
C LYS A 25 3.56 4.54 1.93
N PHE A 26 3.84 5.60 2.69
CA PHE A 26 3.28 5.83 4.02
C PHE A 26 2.51 7.15 4.06
N ASP A 27 1.25 7.06 4.45
CA ASP A 27 0.39 8.19 4.79
C ASP A 27 0.49 8.46 6.29
N SER A 28 1.17 9.54 6.66
CA SER A 28 1.35 9.93 8.06
C SER A 28 0.08 10.48 8.71
N GLY A 29 -0.87 11.01 7.92
CA GLY A 29 -2.12 11.54 8.44
C GLY A 29 -3.08 10.41 8.86
N LEU A 30 -3.17 9.37 8.04
CA LEU A 30 -3.93 8.15 8.38
C LEU A 30 -3.13 7.09 9.12
N LYS A 31 -1.82 7.28 9.25
CA LYS A 31 -0.86 6.25 9.71
C LYS A 31 -1.01 4.95 8.91
N ARG A 32 -1.20 5.06 7.58
CA ARG A 32 -1.49 3.93 6.69
C ARG A 32 -0.34 3.68 5.71
N ILE A 33 -0.02 2.41 5.50
CA ILE A 33 1.05 1.99 4.60
C ILE A 33 0.42 1.23 3.43
N TYR A 34 0.82 1.58 2.22
CA TYR A 34 0.37 0.96 0.97
C TYR A 34 1.56 0.38 0.24
N ALA A 35 1.52 -0.91 -0.07
CA ALA A 35 2.52 -1.56 -0.91
C ALA A 35 1.86 -2.10 -2.18
N ALA A 36 2.31 -1.64 -3.35
CA ALA A 36 1.88 -2.19 -4.63
C ALA A 36 2.56 -3.53 -4.87
N CYS A 37 1.75 -4.53 -5.21
CA CYS A 37 2.17 -5.89 -5.46
C CYS A 37 1.74 -6.28 -6.87
N TYR A 38 2.72 -6.64 -7.71
CA TYR A 38 2.53 -6.97 -9.12
C TYR A 38 1.48 -8.08 -9.33
N SER A 39 1.33 -8.95 -8.33
CA SER A 39 0.34 -10.02 -8.23
C SER A 39 -1.14 -9.58 -8.30
N GLY A 40 -1.43 -8.27 -8.29
CA GLY A 40 -2.79 -7.74 -8.41
C GLY A 40 -3.39 -7.30 -7.07
N ALA A 41 -2.56 -6.84 -6.14
CA ALA A 41 -3.03 -6.31 -4.87
C ALA A 41 -2.25 -5.06 -4.47
N ILE A 42 -2.91 -4.17 -3.74
CA ILE A 42 -2.24 -3.22 -2.86
C ILE A 42 -2.36 -3.81 -1.46
N SER A 43 -1.25 -4.22 -0.87
CA SER A 43 -1.24 -4.67 0.52
C SER A 43 -1.28 -3.45 1.44
N ILE A 44 -2.26 -3.42 2.34
CA ILE A 44 -2.54 -2.27 3.21
C ILE A 44 -2.22 -2.65 4.65
N PHE A 45 -1.46 -1.79 5.32
CA PHE A 45 -1.11 -1.93 6.73
C PHE A 45 -1.44 -0.66 7.50
N GLN A 46 -1.77 -0.81 8.78
CA GLN A 46 -2.02 0.29 9.68
C GLN A 46 -0.94 0.32 10.76
N GLN A 47 -0.35 1.49 10.96
CA GLN A 47 0.44 1.80 12.15
C GLN A 47 -0.50 2.30 13.24
N GLU A 48 -0.51 1.63 14.38
CA GLU A 48 -1.24 2.08 15.58
C GLU A 48 -0.38 3.11 16.33
N ASP A 49 0.87 2.74 16.58
CA ASP A 49 1.91 3.54 17.19
C ASP A 49 3.30 3.15 16.63
N ALA A 50 4.38 3.68 17.21
CA ALA A 50 5.73 3.50 16.70
C ALA A 50 6.17 2.02 16.62
N ASP A 51 5.64 1.16 17.49
CA ASP A 51 6.07 -0.23 17.67
C ASP A 51 4.99 -1.26 17.27
N HIS A 52 3.74 -0.82 17.08
CA HIS A 52 2.61 -1.72 16.76
C HIS A 52 2.02 -1.43 15.38
N TYR A 53 1.98 -2.48 14.55
CA TYR A 53 1.46 -2.45 13.18
C TYR A 53 0.60 -3.68 12.94
N ARG A 54 -0.44 -3.54 12.12
CA ARG A 54 -1.25 -4.68 11.66
C ARG A 54 -1.48 -4.61 10.16
N LYS A 55 -1.68 -5.77 9.55
CA LYS A 55 -2.24 -5.85 8.21
C LYS A 55 -3.73 -5.49 8.26
N VAL A 56 -4.16 -4.64 7.33
CA VAL A 56 -5.58 -4.31 7.12
C VAL A 56 -6.16 -5.32 6.15
N GLU A 57 -5.64 -5.36 4.92
CA GLU A 57 -6.10 -6.27 3.86
C GLU A 57 -5.07 -6.34 2.71
N ASP A 58 -5.30 -7.27 1.78
CA ASP A 58 -4.74 -7.20 0.42
C ASP A 58 -5.86 -6.70 -0.50
N PHE A 59 -5.87 -5.40 -0.80
CA PHE A 59 -6.93 -4.79 -1.59
C PHE A 59 -6.75 -5.14 -3.07
N PRO A 60 -7.75 -5.77 -3.73
CA PRO A 60 -7.61 -6.24 -5.10
C PRO A 60 -7.53 -5.08 -6.09
N VAL A 61 -6.56 -5.14 -7.00
CA VAL A 61 -6.38 -4.20 -8.12
C VAL A 61 -6.08 -4.97 -9.40
N GLN A 62 -5.91 -4.29 -10.54
CA GLN A 62 -5.43 -4.98 -11.73
C GLN A 62 -4.02 -5.55 -11.52
N ASN A 63 -3.74 -6.70 -12.14
CA ASN A 63 -2.37 -7.21 -12.21
C ASN A 63 -1.43 -6.15 -12.78
N LYS A 64 -0.16 -6.21 -12.39
CA LYS A 64 0.88 -5.27 -12.83
C LYS A 64 0.73 -3.85 -12.31
N VAL A 65 -0.07 -3.61 -11.27
CA VAL A 65 0.06 -2.40 -10.45
C VAL A 65 1.33 -2.51 -9.63
N HIS A 66 2.32 -1.69 -9.96
CA HIS A 66 3.66 -1.76 -9.35
C HIS A 66 4.27 -0.40 -9.01
N SER A 67 3.56 0.69 -9.30
CA SER A 67 3.91 2.06 -8.90
C SER A 67 2.76 2.71 -8.16
N LEU A 68 3.06 3.59 -7.20
CA LEU A 68 2.07 4.40 -6.47
C LEU A 68 2.59 5.82 -6.27
N ALA A 69 1.69 6.79 -6.38
CA ALA A 69 1.84 8.10 -5.77
C ALA A 69 0.79 8.28 -4.67
N LEU A 70 1.15 9.03 -3.63
CA LEU A 70 0.29 9.29 -2.48
C LEU A 70 0.22 10.79 -2.27
N ASP A 71 -0.99 11.33 -2.23
CA ASP A 71 -1.27 12.65 -1.69
C ASP A 71 -1.74 12.51 -0.24
N THR A 72 -0.91 12.95 0.70
CA THR A 72 -1.16 12.85 2.13
C THR A 72 -2.14 13.90 2.66
N GLU A 73 -2.46 14.95 1.89
CA GLU A 73 -3.46 15.94 2.28
C GLU A 73 -4.87 15.42 2.01
N SER A 74 -5.09 14.84 0.82
CA SER A 74 -6.38 14.24 0.45
C SER A 74 -6.49 12.74 0.76
N HIS A 75 -5.41 12.10 1.21
CA HIS A 75 -5.30 10.66 1.46
C HIS A 75 -5.58 9.78 0.22
N ARG A 76 -5.29 10.31 -0.96
CA ARG A 76 -5.52 9.63 -2.24
C ARG A 76 -4.27 8.90 -2.70
N VAL A 77 -4.48 7.65 -3.13
CA VAL A 77 -3.45 6.81 -3.74
C VAL A 77 -3.71 6.72 -5.23
N TYR A 78 -2.72 7.08 -6.03
CA TYR A 78 -2.75 7.07 -7.48
C TYR A 78 -1.94 5.90 -7.99
N ALA A 79 -2.56 5.04 -8.78
CA ALA A 79 -1.92 3.87 -9.38
C ALA A 79 -2.05 3.91 -10.91
N PRO A 80 -0.94 4.02 -11.66
CA PRO A 80 -0.97 3.75 -13.08
C PRO A 80 -1.26 2.26 -13.30
N GLU A 81 -2.17 1.98 -14.21
CA GLU A 81 -2.41 0.63 -14.68
C GLU A 81 -1.97 0.52 -16.13
N GLU A 82 -1.13 -0.48 -16.38
CA GLU A 82 -0.64 -0.84 -17.72
C GLU A 82 -1.43 -2.00 -18.35
N TRP A 83 -2.27 -2.67 -17.57
CA TRP A 83 -3.08 -3.81 -18.01
C TRP A 83 -4.43 -3.79 -17.32
N ALA A 84 -5.51 -3.99 -18.08
CA ALA A 84 -6.85 -4.15 -17.53
C ALA A 84 -7.72 -5.01 -18.44
N ASN A 85 -8.58 -5.84 -17.86
CA ASN A 85 -9.57 -6.64 -18.61
C ASN A 85 -8.96 -7.46 -19.77
N GLY A 86 -7.76 -7.99 -19.57
CA GLY A 86 -7.09 -8.86 -20.56
C GLY A 86 -6.31 -8.14 -21.66
N HIS A 87 -6.16 -6.81 -21.62
CA HIS A 87 -5.44 -6.06 -22.64
C HIS A 87 -4.60 -4.91 -22.05
N PRO A 88 -3.57 -4.40 -22.77
CA PRO A 88 -2.81 -3.24 -22.35
C PRO A 88 -3.68 -1.98 -22.26
N VAL A 89 -3.42 -1.14 -21.25
CA VAL A 89 -4.07 0.17 -21.07
C VAL A 89 -3.06 1.22 -20.63
N ALA A 90 -3.42 2.49 -20.73
CA ALA A 90 -2.68 3.60 -20.12
C ALA A 90 -3.68 4.45 -19.33
N ARG A 91 -3.93 4.07 -18.07
CA ARG A 91 -4.90 4.77 -17.21
C ARG A 91 -4.34 5.01 -15.83
N MET A 92 -4.81 6.10 -15.20
CA MET A 92 -4.57 6.37 -13.79
C MET A 92 -5.84 6.00 -13.01
N VAL A 93 -5.71 5.14 -12.02
CA VAL A 93 -6.77 4.84 -11.07
C VAL A 93 -6.46 5.56 -9.76
N VAL A 94 -7.51 6.11 -9.14
CA VAL A 94 -7.40 6.83 -7.86
C VAL A 94 -8.20 6.07 -6.83
N TYR A 95 -7.54 5.71 -5.74
CA TYR A 95 -8.12 5.08 -4.57
C TYR A 95 -8.16 6.08 -3.43
N GLU A 96 -9.24 6.06 -2.64
CA GLU A 96 -9.38 6.85 -1.42
C GLU A 96 -9.57 5.91 -0.24
N ALA A 97 -8.83 6.13 0.83
CA ALA A 97 -9.03 5.37 2.06
C ALA A 97 -10.33 5.81 2.73
N VAL A 98 -11.33 4.92 2.77
CA VAL A 98 -12.54 5.15 3.56
C VAL A 98 -12.27 4.81 5.03
N GLY A 99 -12.56 5.74 5.93
CA GLY A 99 -12.57 5.48 7.37
C GLY A 99 -13.84 4.72 7.78
N PRO A 100 -13.89 4.13 8.98
CA PRO A 100 -15.03 3.36 9.46
C PRO A 100 -16.35 4.16 9.62
N ASN A 101 -16.32 5.48 9.42
CA ASN A 101 -17.47 6.39 9.57
C ASN A 101 -17.93 7.04 8.25
N ARG A 102 -17.64 6.43 7.10
CA ARG A 102 -18.26 6.78 5.81
C ARG A 102 -18.94 5.57 5.20
#